data_AF-J0KND3-F1
#
_entry.id   AF-J0KND3-F1
#
_cell.length_a   1.000
_cell.length_b   1.000
_cell.length_c   1.000
_cell.angle_alpha   90.00
_cell.angle_beta   90.00
_cell.angle_gamma   90.00
#
_symmetry.space_group_name_H-M   'P 1'
#
loop_
_entity.id
_entity.type
_entity.pdbx_description
1 polymer ?
#
loop_
_entity_poly.entity_id
_entity_poly.type
_entity_poly.pdbx_seq_one_letter_code
_entity_poly.pdbx_strand_id
1 'polypeptide(L)'
;MKSVLLFMIFVVCQLESKKFSQDNFKVDYNYYLRKQDLHIIKTQNDLSNAWYLPPQKAPKEHSWVDFAKKYLNMMDYLGTYFLPFYHSFTPIFQWYHPNINPYQRNEFKFQISFRVPVFRHILWTKGTLYLAYTQTNWFQIYNDPQSAPMRMINFMPELIYVYPINFKPFGGKIGNFSEIWIGWQHISNGVGGAQCYQPFNKEGNPENQFPGEPVIVKNYNGQKDMRWGGCRSVSAGQRPVFRLVWEKGGLKIMVAYWPYVPYDQSNPNLIDYMGMVTLK
;
A
#
# COMPACT_ATOMS: atom_id res chain seq x y z
N MET A 1 3.51 -43.06 -33.68
CA MET A 1 3.95 -41.66 -33.92
C MET A 1 4.13 -41.00 -32.57
N LYS A 2 5.38 -40.77 -32.16
CA LYS A 2 5.72 -40.21 -30.84
C LYS A 2 5.67 -38.68 -30.93
N SER A 3 4.81 -38.03 -30.16
CA SER A 3 4.83 -36.57 -29.97
C SER A 3 5.43 -36.28 -28.60
N VAL A 4 6.47 -35.45 -28.63
CA VAL A 4 7.44 -35.23 -27.57
C VAL A 4 6.94 -34.14 -26.62
N LEU A 5 7.00 -34.47 -25.33
CA LEU A 5 6.77 -33.58 -24.19
C LEU A 5 7.87 -32.51 -24.17
N LEU A 6 7.52 -31.24 -24.38
CA LEU A 6 8.46 -30.12 -24.29
C LEU A 6 8.62 -29.69 -22.83
N PHE A 7 9.64 -30.22 -22.15
CA PHE A 7 10.11 -29.73 -20.86
C PHE A 7 10.93 -28.46 -21.08
N MET A 8 10.41 -27.30 -20.69
CA MET A 8 11.19 -26.06 -20.58
C MET A 8 12.01 -26.11 -19.28
N ILE A 9 13.25 -26.58 -19.40
CA ILE A 9 14.28 -26.46 -18.35
C ILE A 9 14.88 -25.06 -18.46
N PHE A 10 14.70 -24.23 -17.44
CA PHE A 10 15.50 -23.01 -17.29
C PHE A 10 16.93 -23.41 -16.88
N VAL A 11 17.82 -23.42 -17.87
CA VAL A 11 19.26 -23.51 -17.65
C VAL A 11 19.74 -22.14 -17.18
N VAL A 12 20.12 -22.05 -15.91
CA VAL A 12 20.92 -20.95 -15.37
C VAL A 12 22.30 -21.05 -16.04
N CYS A 13 22.58 -20.11 -16.93
CA CYS A 13 23.91 -19.98 -17.51
C CYS A 13 24.84 -19.38 -16.44
N GLN A 14 25.63 -20.24 -15.79
CA GLN A 14 26.84 -19.80 -15.11
C GLN A 14 27.90 -19.49 -16.16
N LEU A 15 28.18 -18.19 -16.34
CA LEU A 15 29.40 -17.73 -16.99
C LEU A 15 30.48 -17.59 -15.94
N GLU A 16 31.27 -18.65 -15.75
CA GLU A 16 32.61 -18.53 -15.17
C GLU A 16 33.60 -18.23 -16.30
N SER A 17 34.20 -17.04 -16.28
CA SER A 17 35.65 -16.97 -16.49
C SER A 17 36.27 -15.71 -15.90
N LYS A 18 37.36 -15.96 -15.17
CA LYS A 18 38.41 -15.05 -14.67
C LYS A 18 38.16 -14.35 -13.33
N LYS A 19 38.73 -14.99 -12.30
CA LYS A 19 39.08 -14.48 -10.96
C LYS A 19 39.30 -12.96 -10.95
N PHE A 20 38.33 -12.22 -10.43
CA PHE A 20 38.55 -10.86 -9.94
C PHE A 20 38.71 -10.96 -8.42
N SER A 21 39.95 -10.78 -7.96
CA SER A 21 40.32 -10.92 -6.56
C SER A 21 39.57 -9.89 -5.72
N GLN A 22 38.86 -10.42 -4.73
CA GLN A 22 38.25 -9.68 -3.65
C GLN A 22 39.36 -9.04 -2.82
N ASP A 23 39.58 -7.74 -3.00
CA ASP A 23 40.19 -6.90 -1.97
C ASP A 23 39.73 -5.45 -2.17
N ASN A 24 39.11 -4.91 -1.12
CA ASN A 24 38.74 -3.51 -0.90
C ASN A 24 37.46 -2.97 -1.55
N PHE A 25 36.30 -3.50 -1.18
CA PHE A 25 35.09 -2.67 -1.07
C PHE A 25 34.87 -2.27 0.39
N LYS A 26 35.61 -1.24 0.83
CA LYS A 26 35.29 -0.50 2.06
C LYS A 26 34.20 0.51 1.73
N VAL A 27 32.97 0.24 2.16
CA VAL A 27 31.92 1.25 2.21
C VAL A 27 32.33 2.27 3.26
N ASP A 28 32.74 3.46 2.82
CA ASP A 28 33.17 4.53 3.72
C ASP A 28 31.93 5.27 4.27
N TYR A 29 31.54 4.94 5.49
CA TYR A 29 30.43 5.55 6.23
C TYR A 29 30.68 7.03 6.64
N ASN A 30 31.77 7.66 6.18
CA ASN A 30 32.16 9.02 6.59
C ASN A 30 31.52 10.18 5.82
N TYR A 31 30.67 9.95 4.81
CA TYR A 31 30.11 11.03 3.98
C TYR A 31 29.24 12.05 4.76
N TYR A 32 28.73 11.68 5.94
CA TYR A 32 27.86 12.56 6.75
C TYR A 32 28.54 13.23 7.95
N LEU A 33 29.83 12.98 8.22
CA LEU A 33 30.42 13.31 9.54
C LEU A 33 31.67 14.20 9.58
N ARG A 34 32.05 14.95 8.53
CA ARG A 34 33.14 15.94 8.70
C ARG A 34 32.98 17.19 7.85
N LYS A 35 32.27 18.17 8.41
CA LYS A 35 32.29 19.58 7.96
C LYS A 35 32.84 20.50 9.06
N GLN A 36 33.76 20.02 9.90
CA GLN A 36 34.34 20.84 10.98
C GLN A 36 35.87 20.88 11.08
N ASP A 37 36.65 20.03 10.42
CA ASP A 37 38.11 20.11 10.52
C ASP A 37 38.78 20.26 9.15
N LEU A 38 38.99 21.52 8.74
CA LEU A 38 39.94 21.89 7.70
C LEU A 38 41.36 21.66 8.25
N HIS A 39 42.00 20.56 7.85
CA HIS A 39 43.45 20.43 7.89
C HIS A 39 43.98 20.32 6.47
N ILE A 40 44.92 21.22 6.17
CA ILE A 40 45.61 21.39 4.89
C ILE A 40 46.36 20.10 4.54
N ILE A 41 46.11 19.55 3.36
CA ILE A 41 46.97 18.51 2.76
C ILE A 41 47.29 18.91 1.32
N LYS A 42 48.55 19.31 1.12
CA LYS A 42 49.22 19.38 -0.18
C LYS A 42 49.23 17.98 -0.80
N THR A 43 48.77 17.83 -2.04
CA THR A 43 49.13 16.66 -2.84
C THR A 43 49.54 17.08 -4.25
N GLN A 44 50.67 16.51 -4.68
CA GLN A 44 51.31 16.67 -5.97
C GLN A 44 50.40 16.18 -7.11
N ASN A 45 50.41 16.95 -8.19
CA ASN A 45 49.94 16.66 -9.55
C ASN A 45 49.47 15.21 -9.81
N ASP A 46 48.19 14.94 -9.55
CA ASP A 46 47.46 13.80 -10.09
C ASP A 46 46.48 14.34 -11.16
N LEU A 47 46.77 14.04 -12.42
CA LEU A 47 46.00 14.49 -13.58
C LEU A 47 44.71 13.67 -13.82
N SER A 48 44.44 12.64 -13.01
CA SER A 48 43.23 11.82 -13.13
C SER A 48 41.93 12.57 -12.81
N ASN A 49 42.02 13.70 -12.10
CA ASN A 49 40.87 14.56 -11.75
C ASN A 49 40.74 15.82 -12.62
N ALA A 50 41.53 15.95 -13.70
CA ALA A 50 41.56 17.17 -14.53
C ALA A 50 40.23 17.50 -15.23
N TRP A 51 39.33 16.52 -15.37
CA TRP A 51 38.04 16.68 -16.05
C TRP A 51 36.86 16.88 -15.10
N TYR A 52 37.06 16.76 -13.78
CA TYR A 52 36.03 17.09 -12.80
C TYR A 52 36.21 18.53 -12.33
N LEU A 53 35.62 19.46 -13.08
CA LEU A 53 35.41 20.82 -12.59
C LEU A 53 34.23 20.77 -11.61
N PRO A 54 34.43 20.88 -10.28
CA PRO A 54 33.31 21.03 -9.38
C PRO A 54 32.51 22.27 -9.83
N PRO A 55 31.17 22.22 -9.88
CA PRO A 55 30.39 23.37 -10.29
C PRO A 55 30.76 24.56 -9.40
N GLN A 56 31.24 25.65 -10.03
CA GLN A 56 31.77 26.83 -9.32
C GLN A 56 30.73 27.49 -8.39
N LYS A 57 29.44 27.14 -8.55
CA LYS A 57 28.35 27.54 -7.67
C LYS A 57 27.46 26.34 -7.42
N ALA A 58 27.05 26.14 -6.16
CA ALA A 58 25.93 25.25 -5.86
C ALA A 58 24.75 25.65 -6.76
N PRO A 59 24.05 24.69 -7.39
CA PRO A 59 22.86 25.01 -8.18
C PRO A 59 21.93 25.83 -7.30
N LYS A 60 21.46 26.97 -7.82
CA LYS A 60 20.49 27.81 -7.08
C LYS A 60 19.30 26.91 -6.76
N GLU A 61 19.04 26.63 -5.48
CA GLU A 61 17.87 25.88 -5.08
C GLU A 61 16.64 26.62 -5.60
N HIS A 62 15.93 26.00 -6.54
CA HIS A 62 14.73 26.58 -7.13
C HIS A 62 13.59 26.46 -6.11
N SER A 63 12.78 27.52 -5.98
CA SER A 63 11.64 27.56 -5.06
C SER A 63 10.70 26.34 -5.16
N TRP A 64 10.57 25.76 -6.37
CA TRP A 64 9.81 24.52 -6.60
C TRP A 64 10.45 23.27 -6.00
N VAL A 65 11.78 23.17 -6.01
CA VAL A 65 12.51 22.04 -5.41
C VAL A 65 12.36 22.09 -3.88
N ASP A 66 12.41 23.27 -3.29
CA ASP A 66 12.19 23.45 -1.85
C ASP A 66 10.74 23.19 -1.46
N PHE A 67 9.79 23.63 -2.29
CA PHE A 67 8.39 23.28 -2.14
C PHE A 67 8.17 21.76 -2.21
N ALA A 68 8.73 21.08 -3.22
CA ALA A 68 8.64 19.64 -3.38
C ALA A 68 9.31 18.88 -2.22
N LYS A 69 10.51 19.27 -1.79
CA LYS A 69 11.18 18.69 -0.61
C LYS A 69 10.37 18.89 0.67
N LYS A 70 9.67 20.02 0.80
CA LYS A 70 8.89 20.36 1.99
C LYS A 70 7.55 19.63 2.05
N TYR A 71 6.82 19.57 0.92
CA TYR A 71 5.42 19.13 0.86
C TYR A 71 5.17 17.86 0.03
N LEU A 72 6.12 17.42 -0.80
CA LEU A 72 6.02 16.20 -1.62
C LEU A 72 7.01 15.12 -1.17
N ASN A 73 7.57 15.23 0.04
CA ASN A 73 8.38 14.15 0.60
C ASN A 73 7.46 12.97 0.93
N MET A 74 7.37 12.04 -0.03
CA MET A 74 6.64 10.79 0.10
C MET A 74 7.45 9.83 0.95
N MET A 75 6.88 9.45 2.08
CA MET A 75 7.45 8.48 3.00
C MET A 75 6.71 7.16 2.85
N ASP A 76 7.40 6.05 3.04
CA ASP A 76 6.72 4.75 3.16
C ASP A 76 5.76 4.75 4.36
N TYR A 77 4.69 3.96 4.24
CA TYR A 77 3.65 3.85 5.26
C TYR A 77 3.35 2.40 5.64
N LEU A 78 2.65 1.63 4.81
CA LEU A 78 2.37 0.21 5.06
C LEU A 78 3.28 -0.74 4.31
N GLY A 79 4.28 -0.24 3.58
CA GLY A 79 5.11 -1.01 2.68
C GLY A 79 4.53 -1.03 1.27
N THR A 80 5.39 -0.73 0.30
CA THR A 80 5.11 -0.88 -1.13
C THR A 80 5.75 -2.18 -1.62
N TYR A 81 4.98 -3.03 -2.29
CA TYR A 81 5.44 -4.33 -2.77
C TYR A 81 4.80 -4.72 -4.10
N PHE A 82 5.50 -5.56 -4.85
CA PHE A 82 5.03 -6.18 -6.08
C PHE A 82 5.30 -7.68 -6.00
N LEU A 83 4.26 -8.49 -6.16
CA LEU A 83 4.33 -9.94 -6.16
C LEU A 83 3.89 -10.41 -7.55
N PRO A 84 4.85 -10.59 -8.50
CA PRO A 84 4.61 -11.12 -9.84
C PRO A 84 3.68 -12.35 -9.81
N PHE A 85 3.91 -13.22 -8.84
CA PHE A 85 3.12 -14.42 -8.60
C PHE A 85 2.52 -14.42 -7.18
N TYR A 86 1.19 -14.43 -7.09
CA TYR A 86 0.43 -14.59 -5.87
C TYR A 86 -0.64 -15.67 -6.08
N HIS A 87 -0.66 -16.68 -5.20
CA HIS A 87 -1.65 -17.77 -5.25
C HIS A 87 -2.69 -17.63 -4.14
N SER A 88 -3.96 -17.62 -4.51
CA SER A 88 -5.08 -17.60 -3.55
C SER A 88 -5.49 -19.03 -3.15
N PHE A 89 -5.17 -19.40 -1.90
CA PHE A 89 -5.60 -20.67 -1.31
C PHE A 89 -7.10 -20.70 -1.00
N THR A 90 -7.68 -19.55 -0.64
CA THR A 90 -9.12 -19.41 -0.45
C THR A 90 -9.85 -19.31 -1.79
N PRO A 91 -11.11 -19.78 -1.88
CA PRO A 91 -11.94 -19.58 -3.06
C PRO A 91 -12.02 -18.10 -3.41
N ILE A 92 -11.78 -17.78 -4.68
CA ILE A 92 -11.92 -16.42 -5.19
C ILE A 92 -13.39 -16.19 -5.50
N PHE A 93 -13.92 -15.06 -5.01
CA PHE A 93 -15.27 -14.64 -5.34
C PHE A 93 -15.41 -14.33 -6.84
N GLN A 94 -16.36 -15.00 -7.49
CA GLN A 94 -16.58 -14.92 -8.93
C GLN A 94 -17.70 -13.92 -9.26
N TRP A 95 -17.31 -12.70 -9.65
CA TRP A 95 -18.25 -11.61 -9.93
C TRP A 95 -19.01 -11.76 -11.26
N TYR A 96 -18.40 -12.40 -12.27
CA TYR A 96 -18.98 -12.54 -13.62
C TYR A 96 -18.99 -14.02 -14.03
N HIS A 97 -20.15 -14.52 -14.47
CA HIS A 97 -20.38 -15.85 -15.06
C HIS A 97 -19.25 -16.87 -14.82
N PRO A 98 -19.14 -17.46 -13.61
CA PRO A 98 -18.06 -18.39 -13.27
C PRO A 98 -17.99 -19.59 -14.23
N ASN A 99 -19.12 -19.92 -14.86
CA ASN A 99 -19.25 -21.04 -15.79
C ASN A 99 -18.74 -20.72 -17.22
N ILE A 100 -18.50 -19.44 -17.53
CA ILE A 100 -18.04 -19.02 -18.87
C ILE A 100 -16.56 -18.67 -18.80
N ASN A 101 -16.19 -17.76 -17.89
CA ASN A 101 -14.82 -17.33 -17.69
C ASN A 101 -14.57 -17.09 -16.20
N PRO A 102 -14.03 -18.08 -15.46
CA PRO A 102 -13.73 -17.91 -14.05
C PRO A 102 -12.44 -17.11 -13.83
N TYR A 103 -12.40 -16.33 -12.75
CA TYR A 103 -11.14 -15.82 -12.20
C TYR A 103 -10.24 -16.97 -11.75
N GLN A 104 -8.95 -16.84 -12.05
CA GLN A 104 -7.92 -17.80 -11.71
C GLN A 104 -7.31 -17.51 -10.33
N ARG A 105 -6.75 -18.54 -9.69
CA ARG A 105 -6.11 -18.42 -8.37
C ARG A 105 -4.76 -17.72 -8.38
N ASN A 106 -4.08 -17.73 -9.53
CA ASN A 106 -2.78 -17.12 -9.72
C ASN A 106 -2.96 -15.71 -10.27
N GLU A 107 -2.37 -14.73 -9.60
CA GLU A 107 -2.53 -13.31 -9.92
C GLU A 107 -1.21 -12.57 -9.73
N PHE A 108 -1.12 -11.40 -10.35
CA PHE A 108 -0.17 -10.37 -9.95
C PHE A 108 -0.78 -9.54 -8.81
N LYS A 109 -0.16 -9.55 -7.63
CA LYS A 109 -0.62 -8.75 -6.48
C LYS A 109 0.38 -7.66 -6.18
N PHE A 110 -0.09 -6.43 -6.02
CA PHE A 110 0.81 -5.34 -5.62
C PHE A 110 0.11 -4.35 -4.70
N GLN A 111 0.91 -3.66 -3.90
CA GLN A 111 0.47 -2.59 -3.03
C GLN A 111 1.39 -1.40 -3.18
N ILE A 112 0.78 -0.22 -3.29
CA ILE A 112 1.48 1.06 -3.22
C ILE A 112 0.97 1.73 -1.95
N SER A 113 1.89 2.12 -1.07
CA SER A 113 1.55 2.75 0.20
C SER A 113 2.54 3.84 0.53
N PHE A 114 2.03 5.05 0.74
CA PHE A 114 2.85 6.20 1.11
C PHE A 114 2.08 7.13 2.03
N ARG A 115 2.83 8.00 2.72
CA ARG A 115 2.31 9.12 3.49
C ARG A 115 3.12 10.37 3.22
N VAL A 116 2.45 11.50 3.28
CA VAL A 116 3.02 12.82 3.03
C VAL A 116 2.70 13.73 4.22
N PRO A 117 3.71 14.38 4.83
CA PRO A 117 3.47 15.34 5.90
C PRO A 117 2.84 16.61 5.34
N VAL A 118 1.63 16.95 5.78
CA VAL A 118 0.93 18.17 5.35
C VAL A 118 1.19 19.31 6.32
N PHE A 119 1.03 19.05 7.62
CA PHE A 119 1.26 20.05 8.67
C PHE A 119 2.16 19.47 9.76
N ARG A 120 3.39 20.01 9.87
CA ARG A 120 4.31 19.71 10.97
C ARG A 120 4.07 20.68 12.12
N HIS A 121 4.18 20.19 13.35
CA HIS A 121 3.97 20.98 14.57
C HIS A 121 2.59 21.62 14.65
N ILE A 122 1.57 20.91 14.17
CA ILE A 122 0.19 21.38 14.26
C ILE A 122 -0.18 21.57 15.75
N LEU A 123 -0.95 22.62 16.05
CA LEU A 123 -1.33 23.01 17.41
C LEU A 123 -0.15 23.32 18.36
N TRP A 124 1.00 23.80 17.84
CA TRP A 124 2.22 24.06 18.63
C TRP A 124 2.76 22.83 19.38
N THR A 125 2.38 21.64 18.91
CA THR A 125 2.82 20.37 19.49
C THR A 125 4.01 19.80 18.72
N LYS A 126 4.54 18.66 19.18
CA LYS A 126 5.52 17.85 18.43
C LYS A 126 4.89 16.96 17.36
N GLY A 127 3.57 17.03 17.19
CA GLY A 127 2.84 16.15 16.29
C GLY A 127 2.89 16.60 14.83
N THR A 128 2.66 15.65 13.93
CA THR A 128 2.60 15.89 12.49
C THR A 128 1.33 15.28 11.91
N LEU A 129 0.60 16.06 11.12
CA LEU A 129 -0.54 15.62 10.34
C LEU A 129 -0.07 15.14 8.96
N TYR A 130 -0.43 13.90 8.64
CA TYR A 130 -0.10 13.23 7.39
C TYR A 130 -1.36 12.95 6.59
N LEU A 131 -1.25 13.09 5.27
CA LEU A 131 -2.13 12.39 4.34
C LEU A 131 -1.44 11.10 3.93
N ALA A 132 -2.12 9.98 4.10
CA ALA A 132 -1.63 8.68 3.70
C ALA A 132 -2.57 8.05 2.68
N TYR A 133 -1.99 7.24 1.81
CA TYR A 133 -2.72 6.54 0.78
C TYR A 133 -2.13 5.15 0.61
N THR A 134 -2.99 4.15 0.69
CA THR A 134 -2.64 2.77 0.36
C THR A 134 -3.60 2.25 -0.69
N GLN A 135 -3.06 1.62 -1.72
CA GLN A 135 -3.84 0.93 -2.73
C GLN A 135 -3.32 -0.50 -2.88
N THR A 136 -4.21 -1.49 -2.77
CA THR A 136 -3.88 -2.90 -3.00
C THR A 136 -4.63 -3.39 -4.23
N ASN A 137 -3.94 -4.06 -5.14
CA ASN A 137 -4.47 -4.50 -6.42
C ASN A 137 -4.25 -6.01 -6.61
N TRP A 138 -5.25 -6.66 -7.20
CA TRP A 138 -5.21 -8.06 -7.63
C TRP A 138 -5.52 -8.14 -9.12
N PHE A 139 -4.47 -8.39 -9.89
CA PHE A 139 -4.49 -8.35 -11.34
C PHE A 139 -4.40 -9.75 -11.93
N GLN A 140 -5.39 -10.13 -12.76
CA GLN A 140 -5.47 -11.44 -13.39
C GLN A 140 -4.57 -11.52 -14.63
N ILE A 141 -3.30 -11.13 -14.51
CA ILE A 141 -2.38 -11.02 -15.67
C ILE A 141 -2.23 -12.32 -16.47
N TYR A 142 -2.46 -13.47 -15.83
CA TYR A 142 -2.37 -14.81 -16.43
C TYR A 142 -3.69 -15.32 -17.01
N ASN A 143 -4.77 -14.53 -16.93
CA ASN A 143 -6.10 -14.92 -17.37
C ASN A 143 -6.36 -14.43 -18.81
N ASP A 144 -5.66 -15.05 -19.76
CA ASP A 144 -5.79 -14.76 -21.18
C ASP A 144 -7.25 -14.89 -21.70
N PRO A 145 -8.05 -15.90 -21.29
CA PRO A 145 -9.45 -16.00 -21.71
C PRO A 145 -10.32 -14.80 -21.32
N GLN A 146 -9.93 -14.06 -20.28
CA GLN A 146 -10.59 -12.82 -19.85
C GLN A 146 -9.85 -11.54 -20.26
N SER A 147 -8.82 -11.64 -21.11
CA SER A 147 -7.96 -10.50 -21.48
C SER A 147 -7.33 -9.82 -20.25
N ALA A 148 -6.92 -10.62 -19.27
CA ALA A 148 -6.21 -10.18 -18.07
C ALA A 148 -6.89 -9.01 -17.33
N PRO A 149 -8.07 -9.19 -16.69
CA PRO A 149 -8.77 -8.10 -16.03
C PRO A 149 -8.19 -7.76 -14.64
N MET A 150 -8.45 -6.55 -14.16
CA MET A 150 -8.24 -6.22 -12.74
C MET A 150 -9.40 -6.80 -11.91
N ARG A 151 -9.12 -7.81 -11.08
CA ARG A 151 -10.17 -8.47 -10.29
C ARG A 151 -10.63 -7.58 -9.15
N MET A 152 -9.69 -7.00 -8.41
CA MET A 152 -10.00 -6.16 -7.26
C MET A 152 -8.96 -5.06 -7.08
N ILE A 153 -9.45 -3.86 -6.75
CA ILE A 153 -8.64 -2.73 -6.31
C ILE A 153 -9.24 -2.28 -5.00
N ASN A 154 -8.44 -2.11 -3.95
CA ASN A 154 -8.85 -1.51 -2.71
C ASN A 154 -8.10 -0.19 -2.53
N PHE A 155 -8.85 0.89 -2.36
CA PHE A 155 -8.37 2.23 -2.07
C PHE A 155 -8.52 2.51 -0.58
N MET A 156 -7.44 2.95 0.05
CA MET A 156 -7.41 3.29 1.46
C MET A 156 -6.72 4.64 1.69
N PRO A 157 -7.43 5.76 1.47
CA PRO A 157 -6.95 7.06 1.92
C PRO A 157 -7.12 7.22 3.44
N GLU A 158 -6.15 7.88 4.06
CA GLU A 158 -6.15 8.17 5.49
C GLU A 158 -5.67 9.60 5.78
N LEU A 159 -6.27 10.24 6.78
CA LEU A 159 -5.75 11.44 7.42
C LEU A 159 -5.24 11.03 8.80
N ILE A 160 -3.95 11.21 9.08
CA ILE A 160 -3.31 10.64 10.29
C ILE A 160 -2.55 11.74 11.04
N TYR A 161 -2.93 11.98 12.28
CA TYR A 161 -2.12 12.74 13.22
C TYR A 161 -1.22 11.81 14.03
N VAL A 162 0.10 12.01 13.93
CA VAL A 162 1.10 11.24 14.68
C VAL A 162 1.75 12.13 15.72
N TYR A 163 1.69 11.71 16.97
CA TYR A 163 2.29 12.40 18.10
C TYR A 163 3.40 11.53 18.72
N PRO A 164 4.66 12.00 18.73
CA PRO A 164 5.74 11.29 19.37
C PRO A 164 5.61 11.38 20.90
N ILE A 165 5.73 10.24 21.57
CA ILE A 165 5.73 10.12 23.03
C ILE A 165 7.00 9.42 23.50
N ASN A 166 7.33 9.59 24.78
CA ASN A 166 8.45 8.88 25.41
C ASN A 166 8.00 8.34 26.75
N PHE A 167 7.03 7.44 26.72
CA PHE A 167 6.49 6.83 27.93
C PHE A 167 7.19 5.50 28.20
N LYS A 168 7.92 5.44 29.32
CA LYS A 168 8.77 4.31 29.72
C LYS A 168 8.17 3.59 30.93
N PRO A 169 7.19 2.69 30.75
CA PRO A 169 6.63 1.93 31.86
C PRO A 169 7.71 1.10 32.56
N PHE A 170 7.65 1.03 33.90
CA PHE A 170 8.63 0.32 34.74
C PHE A 170 10.09 0.67 34.45
N GLY A 171 10.36 1.96 34.18
CA GLY A 171 11.71 2.45 33.87
C GLY A 171 12.25 1.95 32.52
N GLY A 172 11.38 1.48 31.62
CA GLY A 172 11.76 0.97 30.30
C GLY A 172 12.18 -0.51 30.28
N LYS A 173 12.11 -1.22 31.41
CA LYS A 173 12.43 -2.66 31.49
C LYS A 173 11.57 -3.50 30.53
N ILE A 174 10.34 -3.09 30.31
CA ILE A 174 9.39 -3.74 29.40
C ILE A 174 9.22 -3.01 28.06
N GLY A 175 10.17 -2.15 27.67
CA GLY A 175 10.08 -1.33 26.47
C GLY A 175 9.46 0.04 26.71
N ASN A 176 9.30 0.80 25.63
CA ASN A 176 8.79 2.17 25.66
C ASN A 176 7.72 2.37 24.59
N PHE A 177 6.72 3.17 24.92
CA PHE A 177 5.78 3.66 23.93
C PHE A 177 6.37 4.90 23.26
N SER A 178 6.49 4.85 21.94
CA SER A 178 7.19 5.86 21.15
C SER A 178 6.24 6.78 20.37
N GLU A 179 5.05 6.31 19.98
CA GLU A 179 4.14 7.09 19.15
C GLU A 179 2.67 6.77 19.45
N ILE A 180 1.83 7.81 19.39
CA ILE A 180 0.37 7.72 19.36
C ILE A 180 -0.11 8.27 18.02
N TRP A 181 -1.02 7.54 17.37
CA TRP A 181 -1.58 7.89 16.08
C TRP A 181 -3.08 7.99 16.22
N ILE A 182 -3.66 9.08 15.73
CA ILE A 182 -5.10 9.27 15.62
C ILE A 182 -5.38 9.54 14.16
N GLY A 183 -6.18 8.69 13.52
CA GLY A 183 -6.42 8.79 12.10
C GLY A 183 -7.89 8.64 11.74
N TRP A 184 -8.21 9.10 10.55
CA TRP A 184 -9.47 8.88 9.86
C TRP A 184 -9.17 8.07 8.60
N GLN A 185 -9.78 6.90 8.47
CA GLN A 185 -9.49 5.94 7.40
C GLN A 185 -10.77 5.66 6.61
N HIS A 186 -10.66 5.70 5.29
CA HIS A 186 -11.66 5.16 4.39
C HIS A 186 -11.10 3.92 3.71
N ILE A 187 -11.93 2.88 3.49
CA ILE A 187 -11.57 1.76 2.63
C ILE A 187 -12.73 1.51 1.67
N SER A 188 -12.46 1.50 0.37
CA SER A 188 -13.45 1.10 -0.64
C SER A 188 -12.78 0.52 -1.88
N ASN A 189 -13.55 -0.17 -2.71
CA ASN A 189 -13.06 -0.71 -3.98
C ASN A 189 -13.34 0.16 -5.20
N GLY A 190 -13.97 1.33 -5.00
CA GLY A 190 -14.27 2.30 -6.07
C GLY A 190 -15.36 1.84 -7.06
N VAL A 191 -16.14 0.80 -6.75
CA VAL A 191 -17.24 0.32 -7.59
C VAL A 191 -18.54 1.02 -7.20
N GLY A 192 -19.29 1.53 -8.18
CA GLY A 192 -20.50 2.34 -7.99
C GLY A 192 -21.48 2.31 -9.17
N GLY A 193 -22.59 3.04 -9.03
CA GLY A 193 -23.57 3.24 -10.11
C GLY A 193 -24.38 1.99 -10.46
N ALA A 194 -24.57 1.76 -11.77
CA ALA A 194 -25.36 0.65 -12.32
C ALA A 194 -24.93 -0.75 -11.87
N GLN A 195 -23.67 -0.88 -11.42
CA GLN A 195 -23.05 -2.12 -10.92
C GLN A 195 -23.38 -2.39 -9.43
N CYS A 196 -24.13 -1.49 -8.80
CA CYS A 196 -24.45 -1.50 -7.37
C CYS A 196 -25.95 -1.36 -7.09
N TYR A 197 -26.80 -1.61 -8.09
CA TYR A 197 -28.25 -1.52 -7.89
C TYR A 197 -28.71 -2.60 -6.90
N GLN A 198 -29.21 -2.15 -5.75
CA GLN A 198 -29.90 -2.97 -4.76
C GLN A 198 -31.34 -2.46 -4.65
N PRO A 199 -32.36 -3.30 -4.85
CA PRO A 199 -33.72 -2.93 -4.47
C PRO A 199 -33.78 -2.83 -2.94
N PHE A 200 -34.40 -1.78 -2.43
CA PHE A 200 -34.66 -1.60 -1.01
C PHE A 200 -36.15 -1.78 -0.75
N ASN A 201 -36.48 -2.44 0.36
CA ASN A 201 -37.86 -2.51 0.83
C ASN A 201 -38.30 -1.14 1.38
N LYS A 202 -39.60 -1.01 1.69
CA LYS A 202 -40.18 0.24 2.20
C LYS A 202 -39.59 0.68 3.54
N GLU A 203 -38.95 -0.26 4.25
CA GLU A 203 -38.28 -0.08 5.53
C GLU A 203 -36.79 0.32 5.38
N GLY A 204 -36.29 0.45 4.14
CA GLY A 204 -34.91 0.89 3.85
C GLY A 204 -33.86 -0.21 3.94
N ASN A 205 -34.27 -1.48 4.02
CA ASN A 205 -33.38 -2.64 4.02
C ASN A 205 -33.19 -3.18 2.59
N PRO A 206 -32.00 -3.68 2.23
CA PRO A 206 -31.78 -4.29 0.93
C PRO A 206 -32.60 -5.58 0.78
N GLU A 207 -33.39 -5.69 -0.30
CA GLU A 207 -34.23 -6.87 -0.59
C GLU A 207 -33.41 -8.05 -1.14
N ASN A 208 -32.34 -7.75 -1.90
CA ASN A 208 -31.48 -8.78 -2.50
C ASN A 208 -30.12 -8.77 -1.81
N GLN A 209 -29.83 -9.88 -1.12
CA GLN A 209 -28.54 -10.09 -0.48
C GLN A 209 -27.43 -10.10 -1.53
N PHE A 210 -26.28 -9.59 -1.11
CA PHE A 210 -24.95 -9.70 -1.73
C PHE A 210 -24.72 -11.02 -2.50
N PRO A 211 -23.93 -10.98 -3.58
CA PRO A 211 -24.29 -11.40 -4.94
C PRO A 211 -24.61 -12.89 -5.12
N GLY A 212 -25.61 -13.17 -5.96
CA GLY A 212 -25.85 -14.51 -6.48
C GLY A 212 -27.02 -14.61 -7.47
N GLU A 213 -28.02 -13.74 -7.33
CA GLU A 213 -29.25 -13.81 -8.13
C GLU A 213 -29.41 -12.61 -9.08
N PRO A 214 -29.99 -12.80 -10.28
CA PRO A 214 -30.28 -11.71 -11.22
C PRO A 214 -31.22 -10.69 -10.59
N VAL A 215 -30.90 -9.41 -10.74
CA VAL A 215 -31.79 -8.32 -10.31
C VAL A 215 -32.55 -7.79 -11.52
N ILE A 216 -33.87 -7.76 -11.45
CA ILE A 216 -34.71 -7.16 -12.49
C ILE A 216 -34.75 -5.65 -12.27
N VAL A 217 -34.14 -4.88 -13.16
CA VAL A 217 -34.15 -3.42 -13.12
C VAL A 217 -35.20 -2.92 -14.10
N LYS A 218 -36.10 -2.04 -13.65
CA LYS A 218 -37.03 -1.33 -14.54
C LYS A 218 -36.34 -0.06 -15.05
N ASN A 219 -36.16 0.03 -16.36
CA ASN A 219 -35.70 1.26 -17.01
C ASN A 219 -36.77 2.35 -16.94
N TYR A 220 -36.37 3.61 -17.17
CA TYR A 220 -37.27 4.77 -17.27
C TYR A 220 -38.40 4.59 -18.29
N ASN A 221 -38.20 3.72 -19.29
CA ASN A 221 -39.18 3.40 -20.33
C ASN A 221 -40.13 2.25 -19.93
N GLY A 222 -40.09 1.78 -18.68
CA GLY A 222 -40.90 0.66 -18.18
C GLY A 222 -40.43 -0.74 -18.61
N GLN A 223 -39.40 -0.83 -19.46
CA GLN A 223 -38.79 -2.10 -19.85
C GLN A 223 -38.05 -2.74 -18.67
N LYS A 224 -38.28 -4.04 -18.46
CA LYS A 224 -37.62 -4.85 -17.44
C LYS A 224 -36.34 -5.43 -18.03
N ASP A 225 -35.20 -4.93 -17.61
CA ASP A 225 -33.89 -5.49 -17.94
C ASP A 225 -33.41 -6.40 -16.81
N MET A 226 -33.07 -7.63 -17.17
CA MET A 226 -32.45 -8.57 -16.24
C MET A 226 -30.96 -8.21 -16.13
N ARG A 227 -30.56 -7.59 -15.03
CA ARG A 227 -29.15 -7.30 -14.74
C ARG A 227 -28.59 -8.41 -13.89
N TRP A 228 -27.64 -9.12 -14.47
CA TRP A 228 -26.89 -10.18 -13.81
C TRP A 228 -25.74 -9.58 -13.00
N GLY A 229 -25.63 -9.99 -11.74
CA GLY A 229 -24.58 -9.55 -10.83
C GLY A 229 -25.16 -8.70 -9.70
N GLY A 230 -25.09 -9.23 -8.47
CA GLY A 230 -25.31 -8.41 -7.28
C GLY A 230 -24.25 -7.32 -7.15
N CYS A 231 -24.46 -6.41 -6.21
CA CYS A 231 -23.57 -5.28 -5.95
C CYS A 231 -22.12 -5.75 -5.72
N ARG A 232 -21.19 -5.28 -6.57
CA ARG A 232 -19.74 -5.50 -6.39
C ARG A 232 -19.08 -4.45 -5.52
N SER A 233 -19.79 -3.38 -5.15
CA SER A 233 -19.25 -2.38 -4.23
C SER A 233 -18.99 -2.99 -2.88
N VAL A 234 -17.78 -2.75 -2.39
CA VAL A 234 -17.32 -3.15 -1.06
C VAL A 234 -16.65 -1.92 -0.48
N SER A 235 -17.10 -1.50 0.71
CA SER A 235 -16.58 -0.33 1.40
C SER A 235 -16.64 -0.56 2.90
N ALA A 236 -15.52 -0.47 3.61
CA ALA A 236 -15.52 -0.47 5.08
C ALA A 236 -15.91 0.90 5.67
N GLY A 237 -16.49 1.78 4.84
CA GLY A 237 -16.92 3.11 5.23
C GLY A 237 -15.78 4.02 5.67
N GLN A 238 -16.12 5.01 6.47
CA GLN A 238 -15.22 5.97 7.08
C GLN A 238 -15.12 5.63 8.57
N ARG A 239 -13.91 5.42 9.09
CA ARG A 239 -13.71 5.04 10.49
C ARG A 239 -12.56 5.80 11.15
N PRO A 240 -12.69 6.20 12.42
CA PRO A 240 -11.55 6.63 13.20
C PRO A 240 -10.68 5.41 13.53
N VAL A 241 -9.36 5.58 13.50
CA VAL A 241 -8.38 4.55 13.82
C VAL A 241 -7.37 5.13 14.81
N PHE A 242 -7.16 4.42 15.91
CA PHE A 242 -6.19 4.77 16.94
C PHE A 242 -5.05 3.78 16.87
N ARG A 243 -3.80 4.24 16.81
CA ARG A 243 -2.63 3.35 16.85
C ARG A 243 -1.70 3.74 17.97
N LEU A 244 -1.13 2.73 18.62
CA LEU A 244 -0.14 2.87 19.67
C LEU A 244 1.09 2.05 19.29
N VAL A 245 2.25 2.70 19.30
CA VAL A 245 3.53 2.06 18.96
C VAL A 245 4.31 1.81 20.23
N TRP A 246 4.64 0.55 20.45
CA TRP A 246 5.55 0.08 21.47
C TRP A 246 6.85 -0.40 20.82
N GLU A 247 7.98 -0.15 21.46
CA GLU A 247 9.28 -0.59 20.99
C GLU A 247 10.18 -1.10 22.12
N LYS A 248 11.01 -2.10 21.81
CA LYS A 248 12.03 -2.63 22.71
C LYS A 248 13.14 -3.32 21.92
N GLY A 249 14.39 -2.90 22.11
CA GLY A 249 15.55 -3.61 21.56
C GLY A 249 15.54 -3.80 20.04
N GLY A 250 14.95 -2.85 19.29
CA GLY A 250 14.80 -2.92 17.83
C GLY A 250 13.50 -3.52 17.33
N LEU A 251 12.75 -4.25 18.17
CA LEU A 251 11.40 -4.69 17.86
C LEU A 251 10.43 -3.52 18.02
N LYS A 252 9.56 -3.32 17.04
CA LYS A 252 8.43 -2.38 17.10
C LYS A 252 7.14 -3.17 16.92
N ILE A 253 6.17 -2.90 17.78
CA ILE A 253 4.82 -3.45 17.70
C ILE A 253 3.86 -2.27 17.62
N MET A 254 3.00 -2.29 16.63
CA MET A 254 1.93 -1.31 16.45
C MET A 254 0.59 -1.99 16.67
N VAL A 255 -0.13 -1.55 17.69
CA VAL A 255 -1.51 -1.96 17.93
C VAL A 255 -2.42 -0.89 17.36
N ALA A 256 -3.28 -1.26 16.42
CA ALA A 256 -4.31 -0.41 15.85
C ALA A 256 -5.69 -0.87 16.33
N TYR A 257 -6.53 0.08 16.75
CA TYR A 257 -7.91 -0.13 17.18
C TYR A 257 -8.84 0.82 16.42
N TRP A 258 -10.02 0.34 16.07
CA TRP A 258 -11.10 1.17 15.54
C TRP A 258 -12.42 0.75 16.20
N PRO A 259 -13.29 1.70 16.56
CA PRO A 259 -14.61 1.39 17.10
C PRO A 259 -15.50 0.77 16.02
N TYR A 260 -16.54 0.07 16.47
CA TYR A 260 -17.60 -0.40 15.58
C TYR A 260 -18.28 0.80 14.89
N VAL A 261 -18.38 0.73 13.56
CA VAL A 261 -19.12 1.69 12.75
C VAL A 261 -20.33 0.96 12.18
N PRO A 262 -21.56 1.31 12.59
CA PRO A 262 -22.78 0.58 12.20
C PRO A 262 -23.17 0.74 10.73
N TYR A 263 -22.41 1.54 9.97
CA TYR A 263 -22.73 1.91 8.60
C TYR A 263 -21.88 1.11 7.61
N ASP A 264 -22.39 -0.03 7.17
CA ASP A 264 -21.94 -0.65 5.92
C ASP A 264 -23.11 -1.31 5.19
N GLN A 265 -23.79 -0.52 4.35
CA GLN A 265 -24.80 -1.04 3.43
C GLN A 265 -24.21 -2.05 2.45
N SER A 266 -22.91 -1.96 2.14
CA SER A 266 -22.21 -2.77 1.15
C SER A 266 -21.68 -4.10 1.72
N ASN A 267 -21.47 -4.24 3.03
CA ASN A 267 -21.03 -5.48 3.67
C ASN A 267 -21.47 -5.50 5.16
N PRO A 268 -22.73 -5.82 5.47
CA PRO A 268 -23.26 -5.69 6.83
C PRO A 268 -22.51 -6.53 7.89
N ASN A 269 -21.91 -7.65 7.50
CA ASN A 269 -21.18 -8.55 8.41
C ASN A 269 -19.65 -8.35 8.37
N LEU A 270 -19.14 -7.24 7.81
CA LEU A 270 -17.71 -7.02 7.62
C LEU A 270 -16.92 -7.08 8.94
N ILE A 271 -17.51 -6.60 10.04
CA ILE A 271 -16.86 -6.57 11.34
C ILE A 271 -16.54 -7.97 11.86
N ASP A 272 -17.35 -8.96 11.54
CA ASP A 272 -17.17 -10.35 12.00
C ASP A 272 -15.89 -10.97 11.42
N TYR A 273 -15.42 -10.46 10.28
CA TYR A 273 -14.20 -10.91 9.61
C TYR A 273 -13.00 -10.00 9.87
N MET A 274 -13.21 -8.68 9.95
CA MET A 274 -12.11 -7.73 10.18
C MET A 274 -11.72 -7.62 11.65
N GLY A 275 -12.64 -7.89 12.57
CA GLY A 275 -12.49 -7.55 13.98
C GLY A 275 -12.38 -6.04 14.22
N MET A 276 -11.90 -5.67 15.40
CA MET A 276 -11.75 -4.27 15.84
C MET A 276 -10.30 -3.87 16.11
N VAL A 277 -9.37 -4.82 16.01
CA VAL A 277 -7.95 -4.64 16.38
C VAL A 277 -7.07 -5.27 15.31
N THR A 278 -5.98 -4.58 14.98
CA THR A 278 -4.87 -5.13 14.18
C THR A 278 -3.57 -4.97 14.93
N LEU A 279 -2.71 -5.98 14.81
CA LEU A 279 -1.35 -5.98 15.35
C LEU A 279 -0.37 -6.06 14.17
N LYS A 280 0.63 -5.17 14.15
CA LYS A 280 1.71 -5.14 13.18
C LYS A 280 3.06 -5.14 13.88
#